data_AF-A0A7T0WGF7-F1
#
_entry.id   AF-A0A7T0WGF7-F1
#
_cell.length_a   1.000
_cell.length_b   1.000
_cell.length_c   1.000
_cell.angle_alpha   90.00
_cell.angle_beta   90.00
_cell.angle_gamma   90.00
#
_symmetry.space_group_name_H-M   'P 1'
#
loop_
_entity.id
_entity.type
_entity.pdbx_description
1 polymer ?
#
loop_
_entity_poly.entity_id
_entity_poly.type
_entity_poly.pdbx_seq_one_letter_code
_entity_poly.pdbx_strand_id
1 'polypeptide(L)'
;MIDLKALVQPKIESIDKLAQTLLRAFNLVNFQNVTDILNFRNHQAGDLLYTKQTKWVVITEQTPLPLNDGLYLKALGDVFVEDFNDGDLSQSEYVQLANKYCMAASSRNRLVFDANVVYEFSSNTSFDIYVESGGWYCSGICKLHWKSAPKAGYAVKILGRFKYGHHYASLVNNSNYHPLEGFNIGSYNNMLAGIGLCIGHSESLRSMNGAVVTSKFTIARVSVFDFDDVVSFYPGVWACELRQVNTMGGSWQTPFYFNGIDFGESIKLTNCFIADNHRRVADNELGKVNFNTGEFIIYGSSFNNMRVVINGDAVVKMNCPHFENPQSTAKNKRFLEVIGSHAYCVLDKPQIVIRDTPIYSTLFYCKAGSSKNKHPYAGGLVFISPSYNAAPNYRPDLAAYQDDGIEYESDGYLELVGGGGRVYLEGGAHINSLFYTDSPIPIAKNLVGRYLLNGDFKHSNSSSFPIGWRMLGDFGEIRALSINGKEMLKIQCAAGQASSIGISQKMDCYSSSLCMLAVRYHCEKLTKNTDNSFVSIETVFYSMTESEIASATRKTSKLRDTTVSDMTSGKLVRITSPIPDRAYQVEIKVLFYSDIGSNEKGGGILIDSIIANVI
;
A
#
# COMPACT_ATOMS: atom_id res chain seq x y z
N MET A 1 38.05 -23.44 -69.82
CA MET A 1 37.07 -22.56 -69.16
C MET A 1 35.71 -23.19 -69.40
N ILE A 2 35.05 -23.74 -68.38
CA ILE A 2 33.69 -24.27 -68.54
C ILE A 2 32.78 -23.05 -68.68
N ASP A 3 32.09 -22.94 -69.81
CA ASP A 3 31.06 -21.92 -70.01
C ASP A 3 29.84 -22.28 -69.15
N LEU A 4 29.85 -21.76 -67.93
CA LEU A 4 28.75 -21.85 -66.97
C LEU A 4 27.43 -21.37 -67.59
N LYS A 5 27.46 -20.48 -68.59
CA LYS A 5 26.25 -19.98 -69.24
C LYS A 5 25.59 -21.09 -70.07
N ALA A 6 26.36 -21.81 -70.89
CA ALA A 6 25.88 -22.90 -71.73
C ALA A 6 25.35 -24.11 -70.92
N LEU A 7 25.88 -24.33 -69.72
CA LEU A 7 25.52 -25.48 -68.86
C LEU A 7 24.22 -25.25 -68.07
N VAL A 8 23.85 -24.00 -67.82
CA VAL A 8 22.69 -23.65 -66.97
C VAL A 8 21.49 -23.21 -67.83
N GLN A 9 21.71 -22.71 -69.05
CA GLN A 9 20.67 -22.21 -69.96
C GLN A 9 19.52 -23.19 -70.28
N PRO A 10 19.73 -24.52 -70.48
CA PRO A 10 18.62 -25.45 -70.71
C PRO A 10 17.89 -25.87 -69.42
N LYS A 11 18.34 -25.44 -68.24
CA LYS A 11 17.73 -25.76 -66.93
C LYS A 11 17.09 -24.56 -66.22
N ILE A 12 17.11 -23.39 -66.86
CA ILE A 12 16.55 -22.15 -66.30
C ILE A 12 15.31 -21.78 -67.11
N GLU A 13 14.14 -21.99 -66.52
CA GLU A 13 12.87 -21.62 -67.14
C GLU A 13 12.60 -20.10 -67.10
N SER A 14 13.20 -19.38 -66.15
CA SER A 14 13.17 -17.90 -66.10
C SER A 14 14.28 -17.34 -65.20
N ILE A 15 14.60 -16.06 -65.36
CA ILE A 15 15.56 -15.33 -64.50
C ILE A 15 15.12 -15.40 -63.02
N ASP A 16 13.82 -15.29 -62.74
CA ASP A 16 13.28 -15.43 -61.39
C ASP A 16 13.50 -16.84 -60.82
N LYS A 17 13.30 -17.88 -61.63
CA LYS A 17 13.52 -19.27 -61.22
C LYS A 17 15.01 -19.55 -60.97
N LEU A 18 15.92 -18.94 -61.74
CA LEU A 18 17.36 -18.99 -61.50
C LEU A 18 17.76 -18.26 -60.22
N ALA A 19 17.27 -17.04 -60.01
CA ALA A 19 17.55 -16.27 -58.79
C ALA A 19 17.08 -17.03 -57.55
N GLN A 20 15.89 -17.62 -57.59
CA GLN A 20 15.37 -18.47 -56.51
C GLN A 20 16.16 -19.77 -56.33
N THR A 21 16.58 -20.42 -57.42
CA THR A 21 17.40 -21.63 -57.35
C THR A 21 18.77 -21.33 -56.74
N LEU A 22 19.37 -20.18 -57.07
CA LEU A 22 20.64 -19.73 -56.49
C LEU A 22 20.46 -19.37 -55.00
N LEU A 23 19.44 -18.58 -54.65
CA LEU A 23 19.15 -18.22 -53.26
C LEU A 23 18.86 -19.46 -52.38
N ARG A 24 18.16 -20.47 -52.93
CA ARG A 24 17.94 -21.77 -52.29
C ARG A 24 19.20 -22.62 -52.19
N ALA A 25 20.03 -22.66 -53.24
CA ALA A 25 21.26 -23.46 -53.25
C ALA A 25 22.30 -23.00 -52.22
N PHE A 26 22.19 -21.78 -51.70
CA PHE A 26 23.05 -21.23 -50.67
C PHE A 26 22.44 -21.24 -49.25
N ASN A 27 21.23 -21.78 -49.02
CA ASN A 27 20.58 -21.79 -47.68
C ASN A 27 20.51 -20.40 -47.00
N LEU A 28 20.44 -19.32 -47.79
CA LEU A 28 20.62 -17.93 -47.32
C LEU A 28 19.59 -17.00 -47.97
N VAL A 29 18.29 -17.30 -47.83
CA VAL A 29 17.28 -16.27 -48.11
C VAL A 29 17.15 -15.40 -46.85
N ASN A 30 18.03 -14.39 -46.78
CA ASN A 30 17.97 -13.35 -45.77
C ASN A 30 16.96 -12.30 -46.23
N PHE A 31 15.87 -12.18 -45.49
CA PHE A 31 14.87 -11.14 -45.65
C PHE A 31 15.17 -9.99 -44.68
N GLN A 32 14.77 -8.77 -45.03
CA GLN A 32 14.99 -7.62 -44.14
C GLN A 32 13.97 -7.61 -43.01
N ASN A 33 12.75 -8.04 -43.29
CA ASN A 33 11.64 -8.09 -42.35
C ASN A 33 10.71 -9.28 -42.64
N VAL A 34 9.76 -9.51 -41.74
CA VAL A 34 8.77 -10.59 -41.87
C VAL A 34 7.82 -10.33 -43.04
N THR A 35 7.44 -9.09 -43.32
CA THR A 35 6.57 -8.74 -44.47
C THR A 35 7.18 -9.22 -45.80
N ASP A 36 8.49 -9.09 -45.98
CA ASP A 36 9.20 -9.59 -47.17
C ASP A 36 9.08 -11.12 -47.30
N ILE A 37 9.16 -11.86 -46.19
CA ILE A 37 8.93 -13.31 -46.16
C ILE A 37 7.50 -13.60 -46.60
N LEU A 38 6.51 -12.92 -46.02
CA LEU A 38 5.10 -13.17 -46.30
C LEU A 38 4.72 -12.87 -47.76
N ASN A 39 5.37 -11.87 -48.37
CA ASN A 39 5.13 -11.48 -49.77
C ASN A 39 5.83 -12.39 -50.79
N PHE A 40 6.84 -13.16 -50.36
CA PHE A 40 7.48 -14.15 -51.21
C PHE A 40 6.52 -15.32 -51.49
N ARG A 41 6.36 -15.72 -52.77
CA ARG A 41 5.32 -16.68 -53.17
C ARG A 41 5.78 -18.13 -53.34
N ASN A 42 7.08 -18.39 -53.27
CA ASN A 42 7.63 -19.69 -53.64
C ASN A 42 8.26 -20.39 -52.43
N HIS A 43 7.53 -20.47 -51.32
CA HIS A 43 7.99 -21.21 -50.13
C HIS A 43 7.83 -22.72 -50.31
N GLN A 44 8.68 -23.50 -49.63
CA GLN A 44 8.58 -24.95 -49.52
C GLN A 44 8.65 -25.37 -48.05
N ALA A 45 7.92 -26.42 -47.68
CA ALA A 45 8.01 -26.98 -46.34
C ALA A 45 9.45 -27.43 -46.03
N GLY A 46 9.96 -27.01 -44.87
CA GLY A 46 11.34 -27.24 -44.44
C GLY A 46 12.32 -26.11 -44.78
N ASP A 47 11.91 -25.10 -45.56
CA ASP A 47 12.76 -23.94 -45.85
C ASP A 47 13.17 -23.24 -44.56
N LEU A 48 14.47 -22.98 -44.39
CA LEU A 48 15.02 -22.18 -43.30
C LEU A 48 15.26 -20.75 -43.80
N LEU A 49 14.56 -19.80 -43.19
CA LEU A 49 14.57 -18.39 -43.56
C LEU A 49 15.08 -17.55 -42.39
N TYR A 50 15.64 -16.39 -42.71
CA TYR A 50 16.19 -15.48 -41.70
C TYR A 50 15.65 -14.08 -41.94
N THR A 51 15.18 -13.44 -40.88
CA THR A 51 15.15 -11.97 -40.79
C THR A 51 16.44 -11.50 -40.11
N LYS A 52 16.57 -10.21 -39.78
CA LYS A 52 17.81 -9.67 -39.19
C LYS A 52 18.25 -10.48 -37.97
N GLN A 53 17.32 -10.80 -37.07
CA GLN A 53 17.63 -11.49 -35.81
C GLN A 53 16.90 -12.83 -35.64
N THR A 54 15.67 -12.95 -36.15
CA THR A 54 14.81 -14.12 -35.97
C THR A 54 15.08 -15.18 -37.05
N LYS A 55 15.14 -16.43 -36.61
CA LYS A 55 15.24 -17.60 -37.48
C LYS A 55 13.87 -18.21 -37.68
N TRP A 56 13.54 -18.58 -38.90
CA TRP A 56 12.24 -19.11 -39.27
C TRP A 56 12.37 -20.43 -40.01
N VAL A 57 11.34 -21.27 -39.88
CA VAL A 57 11.15 -22.48 -40.67
C VAL A 57 9.75 -22.48 -41.27
N VAL A 58 9.65 -22.88 -42.53
CA VAL A 58 8.38 -23.07 -43.22
C VAL A 58 7.82 -24.44 -42.87
N ILE A 59 6.58 -24.49 -42.38
CA ILE A 59 5.93 -25.72 -41.92
C ILE A 59 4.51 -25.83 -42.47
N THR A 60 3.91 -27.01 -42.33
CA THR A 60 2.52 -27.29 -42.71
C THR A 60 1.53 -27.12 -41.55
N GLU A 61 2.01 -26.97 -40.31
CA GLU A 61 1.15 -26.79 -39.14
C GLU A 61 0.77 -25.32 -39.00
N GLN A 62 -0.50 -25.07 -38.68
CA GLN A 62 -1.05 -23.71 -38.68
C GLN A 62 -0.39 -22.80 -37.63
N THR A 63 0.13 -21.66 -38.10
CA THR A 63 0.56 -20.52 -37.28
C THR A 63 -0.20 -19.24 -37.69
N PRO A 64 -0.12 -18.16 -36.90
CA PRO A 64 -0.73 -16.87 -37.27
C PRO A 64 -0.12 -16.19 -38.50
N LEU A 65 0.97 -16.71 -39.07
CA LEU A 65 1.67 -16.16 -40.22
C LEU A 65 1.55 -17.14 -41.41
N PRO A 66 0.44 -17.08 -42.18
CA PRO A 66 0.25 -17.91 -43.35
C PRO A 66 1.17 -17.47 -44.50
N LEU A 67 1.57 -18.43 -45.32
CA LEU A 67 2.33 -18.25 -46.56
C LEU A 67 1.45 -18.70 -47.75
N ASN A 68 2.05 -19.25 -48.81
CA ASN A 68 1.33 -19.85 -49.95
C ASN A 68 0.94 -21.32 -49.69
N ASP A 69 -0.10 -21.80 -50.37
CA ASP A 69 -0.45 -23.22 -50.51
C ASP A 69 -0.60 -24.01 -49.18
N GLY A 70 -1.12 -23.37 -48.13
CA GLY A 70 -1.32 -23.99 -46.82
C GLY A 70 -0.04 -24.14 -46.00
N LEU A 71 1.03 -23.44 -46.36
CA LEU A 71 2.26 -23.33 -45.58
C LEU A 71 2.18 -22.17 -44.58
N TYR A 72 2.97 -22.28 -43.52
CA TYR A 72 3.00 -21.34 -42.40
C TYR A 72 4.43 -21.09 -41.94
N LEU A 73 4.66 -19.91 -41.36
CA LEU A 73 5.95 -19.54 -40.81
C LEU A 73 6.05 -19.85 -39.32
N LYS A 74 7.10 -20.56 -38.90
CA LYS A 74 7.40 -20.87 -37.50
C LYS A 74 8.76 -20.34 -37.06
N ALA A 75 8.82 -19.57 -35.97
CA ALA A 75 10.05 -19.08 -35.41
C ALA A 75 10.80 -20.18 -34.64
N LEU A 76 12.11 -20.19 -34.79
CA LEU A 76 13.03 -21.05 -34.04
C LEU A 76 13.69 -20.21 -32.94
N GLY A 77 13.12 -20.23 -31.74
CA GLY A 77 13.64 -19.50 -30.57
C GLY A 77 12.93 -18.16 -30.33
N ASP A 78 13.68 -17.13 -29.94
CA ASP A 78 13.14 -15.79 -29.69
C ASP A 78 12.71 -15.10 -31.00
N VAL A 79 11.67 -14.27 -30.91
CA VAL A 79 11.15 -13.45 -32.01
C VAL A 79 11.43 -12.00 -31.71
N PHE A 80 12.07 -11.27 -32.62
CA PHE A 80 12.44 -9.87 -32.41
C PHE A 80 11.41 -8.93 -33.02
N VAL A 81 10.97 -7.94 -32.26
CA VAL A 81 9.94 -6.96 -32.66
C VAL A 81 10.35 -6.20 -33.92
N GLU A 82 11.60 -5.76 -34.01
CA GLU A 82 12.10 -4.98 -35.15
C GLU A 82 12.25 -5.79 -36.44
N ASP A 83 12.11 -7.11 -36.41
CA ASP A 83 12.00 -7.91 -37.62
C ASP A 83 10.63 -7.77 -38.29
N PHE A 84 9.62 -7.24 -37.60
CA PHE A 84 8.31 -6.92 -38.19
C PHE A 84 8.23 -5.49 -38.74
N ASN A 85 9.25 -4.67 -38.49
CA ASN A 85 9.31 -3.30 -38.95
C ASN A 85 9.80 -3.25 -40.41
N ASP A 86 8.86 -3.07 -41.34
CA ASP A 86 9.13 -2.92 -42.78
C ASP A 86 9.29 -1.46 -43.23
N GLY A 87 9.13 -0.50 -42.32
CA GLY A 87 9.19 0.94 -42.59
C GLY A 87 7.88 1.57 -43.05
N ASP A 88 6.89 0.75 -43.43
CA ASP A 88 5.56 1.20 -43.86
C ASP A 88 4.53 1.06 -42.72
N LEU A 89 4.66 0.02 -41.88
CA LEU A 89 3.82 -0.20 -40.72
C LEU A 89 4.15 0.79 -39.59
N SER A 90 3.12 1.32 -38.95
CA SER A 90 3.29 2.05 -37.69
C SER A 90 3.73 1.11 -36.56
N GLN A 91 4.34 1.69 -35.51
CA GLN A 91 4.73 0.94 -34.30
C GLN A 91 3.56 0.20 -33.64
N SER A 92 2.34 0.75 -33.76
CA SER A 92 1.14 0.04 -33.29
C SER A 92 0.89 -1.24 -34.08
N GLU A 93 1.04 -1.18 -35.41
CA GLU A 93 0.71 -2.30 -36.31
C GLU A 93 1.74 -3.42 -36.23
N TYR A 94 3.04 -3.10 -36.36
CA TYR A 94 4.06 -4.16 -36.40
C TYR A 94 4.25 -4.83 -35.02
N VAL A 95 4.12 -4.09 -33.91
CA VAL A 95 4.15 -4.69 -32.56
C VAL A 95 2.91 -5.54 -32.33
N GLN A 96 1.71 -5.13 -32.79
CA GLN A 96 0.52 -5.96 -32.71
C GLN A 96 0.65 -7.26 -33.51
N LEU A 97 1.26 -7.19 -34.71
CA LEU A 97 1.50 -8.37 -35.54
C LEU A 97 2.47 -9.35 -34.86
N ALA A 98 3.60 -8.83 -34.34
CA ALA A 98 4.57 -9.62 -33.60
C ALA A 98 3.99 -10.23 -32.31
N ASN A 99 3.19 -9.44 -31.57
CA ASN A 99 2.50 -9.91 -30.37
C ASN A 99 1.49 -11.02 -30.71
N LYS A 100 0.63 -10.81 -31.71
CA LYS A 100 -0.35 -11.82 -32.16
C LYS A 100 0.32 -13.15 -32.49
N TYR A 101 1.50 -13.09 -33.12
CA TYR A 101 2.28 -14.28 -33.41
C TYR A 101 2.76 -14.97 -32.14
N CYS A 102 3.49 -14.28 -31.26
CA CYS A 102 4.09 -14.87 -30.05
C CYS A 102 3.06 -15.30 -29.00
N MET A 103 1.90 -14.62 -29.00
CA MET A 103 0.76 -14.91 -28.13
C MET A 103 -0.18 -15.96 -28.70
N ALA A 104 0.15 -16.62 -29.82
CA ALA A 104 -0.61 -17.77 -30.27
C ALA A 104 -0.21 -19.05 -29.51
N ALA A 105 -1.18 -19.95 -29.31
CA ALA A 105 -0.94 -21.20 -28.61
C ALA A 105 0.04 -22.14 -29.34
N SER A 106 0.19 -21.98 -30.67
CA SER A 106 1.04 -22.79 -31.54
C SER A 106 2.50 -22.33 -31.66
N SER A 107 2.85 -21.12 -31.21
CA SER A 107 4.20 -20.57 -31.30
C SER A 107 4.91 -20.63 -29.95
N ARG A 108 4.31 -20.03 -28.92
CA ARG A 108 4.84 -19.86 -27.55
C ARG A 108 6.26 -19.27 -27.50
N ASN A 109 6.69 -18.60 -28.56
CA ASN A 109 7.97 -17.90 -28.60
C ASN A 109 7.92 -16.67 -27.68
N ARG A 110 9.08 -16.26 -27.18
CA ARG A 110 9.24 -15.02 -26.44
C ARG A 110 9.43 -13.86 -27.42
N LEU A 111 8.73 -12.77 -27.18
CA LEU A 111 8.83 -11.55 -27.98
C LEU A 111 9.89 -10.63 -27.37
N VAL A 112 10.94 -10.33 -28.14
CA VAL A 112 12.10 -9.56 -27.71
C VAL A 112 12.05 -8.15 -28.30
N PHE A 113 12.13 -7.17 -27.42
CA PHE A 113 12.19 -5.75 -27.76
C PHE A 113 13.62 -5.24 -27.65
N ASP A 114 13.96 -4.29 -28.51
CA ASP A 114 15.26 -3.63 -28.46
C ASP A 114 15.36 -2.71 -27.24
N ALA A 115 16.51 -2.74 -26.57
CA ALA A 115 16.75 -1.94 -25.39
C ALA A 115 16.81 -0.44 -25.71
N ASN A 116 16.32 0.40 -24.78
CA ASN A 116 16.34 1.86 -24.87
C ASN A 116 15.56 2.47 -26.04
N VAL A 117 14.68 1.69 -26.69
CA VAL A 117 13.75 2.19 -27.70
C VAL A 117 12.48 2.73 -27.03
N VAL A 118 11.89 3.75 -27.65
CA VAL A 118 10.56 4.25 -27.33
C VAL A 118 9.59 3.77 -28.40
N TYR A 119 8.62 2.96 -28.00
CA TYR A 119 7.51 2.54 -28.84
C TYR A 119 6.29 3.40 -28.53
N GLU A 120 5.76 4.05 -29.55
CA GLU A 120 4.59 4.91 -29.48
C GLU A 120 3.34 4.22 -30.01
N PHE A 121 2.31 4.20 -29.19
CA PHE A 121 1.06 3.52 -29.46
C PHE A 121 -0.12 4.50 -29.59
N SER A 122 -1.02 4.19 -30.52
CA SER A 122 -2.30 4.87 -30.67
C SER A 122 -3.30 4.42 -29.60
N SER A 123 -4.40 5.17 -29.41
CA SER A 123 -5.47 4.79 -28.47
C SER A 123 -6.18 3.48 -28.83
N ASN A 124 -6.09 2.99 -30.07
CA ASN A 124 -6.70 1.72 -30.47
C ASN A 124 -5.82 0.50 -30.12
N THR A 125 -4.66 0.72 -29.50
CA THR A 125 -3.66 -0.33 -29.28
C THR A 125 -3.63 -0.73 -27.82
N SER A 126 -3.80 -2.03 -27.56
CA SER A 126 -3.64 -2.66 -26.24
C SER A 126 -3.10 -4.08 -26.46
N PHE A 127 -2.39 -4.61 -25.47
CA PHE A 127 -1.73 -5.90 -25.61
C PHE A 127 -2.17 -6.89 -24.55
N ASP A 128 -2.72 -8.02 -24.99
CA ASP A 128 -2.92 -9.20 -24.15
C ASP A 128 -1.67 -10.08 -24.23
N ILE A 129 -1.14 -10.45 -23.08
CA ILE A 129 0.04 -11.31 -22.92
C ILE A 129 -0.34 -12.48 -22.02
N TYR A 130 -0.19 -13.69 -22.56
CA TYR A 130 -0.61 -14.90 -21.85
C TYR A 130 0.51 -15.45 -20.97
N VAL A 131 0.20 -15.84 -19.74
CA VAL A 131 1.18 -16.44 -18.82
C VAL A 131 1.75 -17.75 -19.37
N GLU A 132 1.02 -18.44 -20.24
CA GLU A 132 1.45 -19.69 -20.89
C GLU A 132 2.25 -19.46 -22.20
N SER A 133 2.51 -18.21 -22.57
CA SER A 133 3.35 -17.84 -23.73
C SER A 133 4.82 -17.64 -23.32
N GLY A 134 5.68 -17.36 -24.30
CA GLY A 134 7.08 -16.98 -24.02
C GLY A 134 7.24 -15.60 -23.39
N GLY A 135 6.17 -14.78 -23.33
CA GLY A 135 6.18 -13.46 -22.72
C GLY A 135 6.87 -12.38 -23.56
N TRP A 136 6.94 -11.18 -23.00
CA TRP A 136 7.67 -10.03 -23.53
C TRP A 136 8.95 -9.82 -22.72
N TYR A 137 10.04 -9.57 -23.42
CA TYR A 137 11.35 -9.37 -22.81
C TYR A 137 12.12 -8.22 -23.46
N CYS A 138 12.75 -7.41 -22.62
CA CYS A 138 13.76 -6.44 -23.00
C CYS A 138 14.99 -6.64 -22.10
N SER A 139 16.18 -6.67 -22.71
CA SER A 139 17.45 -6.82 -21.98
C SER A 139 17.82 -5.59 -21.15
N GLY A 140 17.33 -4.41 -21.56
CA GLY A 140 17.44 -3.15 -20.82
C GLY A 140 16.07 -2.67 -20.33
N ILE A 141 15.80 -1.37 -20.50
CA ILE A 141 14.48 -0.78 -20.26
C ILE A 141 13.94 -0.26 -21.58
N CYS A 142 12.83 -0.83 -22.04
CA CYS A 142 12.07 -0.35 -23.19
C CYS A 142 10.92 0.55 -22.72
N LYS A 143 10.64 1.65 -23.42
CA LYS A 143 9.51 2.55 -23.08
C LYS A 143 8.34 2.30 -24.02
N LEU A 144 7.17 2.03 -23.44
CA LEU A 144 5.89 1.82 -24.11
C LEU A 144 5.01 3.04 -23.82
N HIS A 145 4.86 3.93 -24.80
CA HIS A 145 4.19 5.23 -24.65
C HIS A 145 2.88 5.27 -25.42
N TRP A 146 1.77 5.56 -24.73
CA TRP A 146 0.47 5.78 -25.39
C TRP A 146 0.21 7.26 -25.60
N LYS A 147 -0.11 7.64 -26.84
CA LYS A 147 -0.41 9.04 -27.21
C LYS A 147 -1.72 9.56 -26.60
N SER A 148 -2.61 8.66 -26.21
CA SER A 148 -3.91 8.94 -25.60
C SER A 148 -4.42 7.68 -24.90
N ALA A 149 -5.44 7.83 -24.04
CA ALA A 149 -6.01 6.73 -23.27
C ALA A 149 -6.39 5.52 -24.18
N PRO A 150 -5.96 4.29 -23.85
CA PRO A 150 -6.31 3.09 -24.61
C PRO A 150 -7.83 2.84 -24.58
N LYS A 151 -8.46 2.70 -25.75
CA LYS A 151 -9.91 2.47 -25.87
C LYS A 151 -10.37 1.13 -25.30
N ALA A 152 -9.48 0.14 -25.22
CA ALA A 152 -9.78 -1.13 -24.57
C ALA A 152 -9.90 -1.01 -23.03
N GLY A 153 -9.57 0.16 -22.46
CA GLY A 153 -9.56 0.41 -21.02
C GLY A 153 -8.27 -0.02 -20.32
N TYR A 154 -7.32 -0.63 -21.02
CA TYR A 154 -6.01 -1.02 -20.49
C TYR A 154 -4.91 -0.89 -21.54
N ALA A 155 -3.66 -0.66 -21.13
CA ALA A 155 -2.50 -0.64 -22.02
C ALA A 155 -1.94 -2.05 -22.23
N VAL A 156 -1.58 -2.74 -21.14
CA VAL A 156 -1.08 -4.13 -21.16
C VAL A 156 -1.89 -4.99 -20.20
N LYS A 157 -2.30 -6.18 -20.62
CA LYS A 157 -2.99 -7.16 -19.78
C LYS A 157 -2.24 -8.48 -19.75
N ILE A 158 -1.95 -8.96 -18.54
CA ILE A 158 -1.38 -10.30 -18.30
C ILE A 158 -2.51 -11.23 -17.86
N LEU A 159 -2.75 -12.33 -18.57
CA LEU A 159 -3.87 -13.23 -18.27
C LEU A 159 -3.56 -14.70 -18.59
N GLY A 160 -4.31 -15.62 -18.00
CA GLY A 160 -4.33 -17.02 -18.43
C GLY A 160 -5.15 -17.25 -19.70
N ARG A 161 -4.82 -18.30 -20.45
CA ARG A 161 -5.63 -18.76 -21.60
C ARG A 161 -6.85 -19.57 -21.19
N PHE A 162 -6.74 -20.24 -20.05
CA PHE A 162 -7.65 -21.33 -19.69
C PHE A 162 -8.50 -20.97 -18.47
N LYS A 163 -9.74 -21.47 -18.48
CA LYS A 163 -10.59 -21.55 -17.29
C LYS A 163 -10.17 -22.76 -16.44
N TYR A 164 -10.71 -22.85 -15.22
CA TYR A 164 -10.57 -24.04 -14.37
C TYR A 164 -10.92 -25.33 -15.12
N GLY A 165 -10.03 -26.33 -15.11
CA GLY A 165 -10.20 -27.61 -15.81
C GLY A 165 -8.93 -28.46 -15.90
N HIS A 166 -8.91 -29.53 -16.69
CA HIS A 166 -7.77 -30.46 -16.79
C HIS A 166 -6.44 -29.79 -17.19
N HIS A 167 -6.49 -28.73 -18.01
CA HIS A 167 -5.31 -27.96 -18.39
C HIS A 167 -4.67 -27.25 -17.20
N TYR A 168 -5.46 -26.82 -16.20
CA TYR A 168 -4.95 -26.19 -14.99
C TYR A 168 -4.00 -27.10 -14.19
N ALA A 169 -4.33 -28.39 -14.04
CA ALA A 169 -3.47 -29.35 -13.35
C ALA A 169 -2.08 -29.51 -14.03
N SER A 170 -2.01 -29.36 -15.36
CA SER A 170 -0.74 -29.38 -16.09
C SER A 170 0.08 -28.09 -15.94
N LEU A 171 -0.58 -26.94 -15.72
CA LEU A 171 0.07 -25.63 -15.50
C LEU A 171 0.76 -25.55 -14.14
N VAL A 172 0.18 -26.20 -13.13
CA VAL A 172 0.74 -26.28 -11.77
C VAL A 172 2.17 -26.82 -11.76
N ASN A 173 2.54 -27.67 -12.72
CA ASN A 173 3.81 -28.40 -12.76
C ASN A 173 4.94 -27.70 -13.54
N ASN A 174 4.65 -26.65 -14.33
CA ASN A 174 5.64 -25.97 -15.20
C ASN A 174 6.00 -24.55 -14.72
N SER A 175 6.00 -24.31 -13.41
CA SER A 175 5.88 -22.98 -12.82
C SER A 175 7.18 -22.16 -12.76
N ASN A 176 7.22 -21.07 -13.55
CA ASN A 176 7.84 -19.75 -13.30
C ASN A 176 7.88 -18.95 -14.61
N TYR A 177 6.70 -18.68 -15.19
CA TYR A 177 6.63 -17.91 -16.43
C TYR A 177 6.98 -16.43 -16.16
N HIS A 178 7.69 -15.82 -17.11
CA HIS A 178 8.04 -14.40 -17.09
C HIS A 178 7.27 -13.69 -18.22
N PRO A 179 5.96 -13.42 -18.05
CA PRO A 179 5.15 -12.87 -19.13
C PRO A 179 5.58 -11.45 -19.52
N LEU A 180 6.20 -10.70 -18.61
CA LEU A 180 6.60 -9.32 -18.86
C LEU A 180 7.85 -8.95 -18.06
N GLU A 181 8.90 -8.54 -18.77
CA GLU A 181 10.18 -8.18 -18.16
C GLU A 181 10.91 -7.04 -18.89
N GLY A 182 11.28 -5.97 -18.16
CA GLY A 182 12.15 -4.90 -18.68
C GLY A 182 11.45 -3.72 -19.37
N PHE A 183 10.28 -3.30 -18.88
CA PHE A 183 9.46 -2.27 -19.56
C PHE A 183 9.07 -1.10 -18.66
N ASN A 184 8.99 0.08 -19.24
CA ASN A 184 8.30 1.24 -18.69
C ASN A 184 7.01 1.47 -19.48
N ILE A 185 5.87 1.41 -18.81
CA ILE A 185 4.54 1.59 -19.39
C ILE A 185 4.04 2.98 -19.01
N GLY A 186 3.69 3.80 -19.99
CA GLY A 186 3.25 5.18 -19.77
C GLY A 186 4.40 6.17 -19.56
N SER A 187 4.04 7.39 -19.20
CA SER A 187 4.96 8.52 -19.03
C SER A 187 4.60 9.31 -17.78
N TYR A 188 5.60 9.63 -16.95
CA TYR A 188 5.41 10.46 -15.77
C TYR A 188 4.96 11.89 -16.12
N ASN A 189 4.10 12.46 -15.29
CA ASN A 189 3.31 13.67 -15.47
C ASN A 189 2.35 13.68 -16.67
N ASN A 190 1.88 12.52 -17.12
CA ASN A 190 0.91 12.40 -18.22
C ASN A 190 -0.23 11.44 -17.86
N MET A 191 -1.10 11.86 -16.95
CA MET A 191 -2.22 11.04 -16.45
C MET A 191 -3.20 10.67 -17.57
N LEU A 192 -3.34 9.38 -17.83
CA LEU A 192 -4.26 8.80 -18.81
C LEU A 192 -5.41 8.05 -18.13
N ALA A 193 -6.58 8.07 -18.77
CA ALA A 193 -7.70 7.25 -18.31
C ALA A 193 -7.45 5.75 -18.55
N GLY A 194 -7.98 4.91 -17.66
CA GLY A 194 -7.91 3.44 -17.76
C GLY A 194 -6.77 2.81 -16.96
N ILE A 195 -6.34 1.60 -17.36
CA ILE A 195 -5.41 0.76 -16.60
C ILE A 195 -4.06 0.65 -17.32
N GLY A 196 -2.95 0.93 -16.64
CA GLY A 196 -1.61 0.72 -17.20
C GLY A 196 -1.29 -0.78 -17.34
N LEU A 197 -1.24 -1.48 -16.20
CA LEU A 197 -1.02 -2.92 -16.15
C LEU A 197 -2.22 -3.63 -15.53
N CYS A 198 -2.95 -4.38 -16.36
CA CYS A 198 -4.06 -5.24 -15.93
C CYS A 198 -3.54 -6.66 -15.70
N ILE A 199 -3.86 -7.27 -14.56
CA ILE A 199 -3.43 -8.63 -14.20
C ILE A 199 -4.66 -9.47 -13.92
N GLY A 200 -4.82 -10.54 -14.70
CA GLY A 200 -6.05 -11.32 -14.79
C GLY A 200 -7.06 -10.71 -15.75
N HIS A 201 -8.25 -11.29 -15.77
CA HIS A 201 -9.38 -10.78 -16.52
C HIS A 201 -10.66 -11.22 -15.83
N SER A 202 -11.66 -10.34 -15.77
CA SER A 202 -13.06 -10.67 -15.60
C SER A 202 -13.90 -9.48 -16.09
N GLU A 203 -15.22 -9.64 -16.16
CA GLU A 203 -16.13 -8.53 -16.51
C GLU A 203 -16.08 -7.37 -15.49
N SER A 204 -15.74 -7.64 -14.22
CA SER A 204 -15.57 -6.61 -13.20
C SER A 204 -14.80 -7.11 -11.97
N LEU A 205 -14.27 -6.18 -11.17
CA LEU A 205 -13.64 -6.45 -9.86
C LEU A 205 -14.58 -7.07 -8.81
N ARG A 206 -15.85 -7.32 -9.13
CA ARG A 206 -16.89 -7.85 -8.24
C ARG A 206 -17.55 -9.13 -8.79
N SER A 207 -16.98 -9.75 -9.82
CA SER A 207 -17.56 -10.93 -10.47
C SER A 207 -16.51 -11.89 -11.01
N MET A 208 -16.78 -13.19 -10.89
CA MET A 208 -16.03 -14.27 -11.54
C MET A 208 -16.42 -14.47 -13.02
N ASN A 209 -17.38 -13.71 -13.55
CA ASN A 209 -17.76 -13.83 -14.96
C ASN A 209 -16.60 -13.47 -15.87
N GLY A 210 -16.31 -14.35 -16.83
CA GLY A 210 -15.17 -14.19 -17.73
C GLY A 210 -13.81 -14.46 -17.08
N ALA A 211 -13.77 -14.82 -15.79
CA ALA A 211 -12.51 -15.06 -15.10
C ALA A 211 -11.69 -16.21 -15.71
N VAL A 212 -10.39 -16.00 -15.81
CA VAL A 212 -9.40 -16.97 -16.29
C VAL A 212 -8.31 -17.16 -15.25
N VAL A 213 -7.79 -18.39 -15.14
CA VAL A 213 -6.80 -18.73 -14.12
C VAL A 213 -5.46 -18.12 -14.50
N THR A 214 -5.00 -17.15 -13.72
CA THR A 214 -3.79 -16.39 -13.99
C THR A 214 -2.87 -16.50 -12.79
N SER A 215 -2.03 -17.54 -12.75
CA SER A 215 -1.18 -17.84 -11.59
C SER A 215 0.21 -18.35 -11.95
N LYS A 216 1.10 -18.42 -10.95
CA LYS A 216 2.45 -19.01 -11.04
C LYS A 216 3.36 -18.32 -12.07
N PHE A 217 3.41 -17.00 -12.00
CA PHE A 217 4.26 -16.18 -12.87
C PHE A 217 4.95 -15.06 -12.08
N THR A 218 6.00 -14.49 -12.68
CA THR A 218 6.73 -13.33 -12.15
C THR A 218 6.77 -12.23 -13.19
N ILE A 219 6.29 -11.03 -12.85
CA ILE A 219 6.54 -9.80 -13.61
C ILE A 219 7.75 -9.12 -12.99
N ALA A 220 8.75 -8.77 -13.80
CA ALA A 220 10.04 -8.30 -13.30
C ALA A 220 10.55 -7.03 -13.98
N ARG A 221 11.12 -6.09 -13.22
CA ARG A 221 11.70 -4.84 -13.76
C ARG A 221 10.72 -4.09 -14.68
N VAL A 222 9.50 -3.90 -14.20
CA VAL A 222 8.46 -3.15 -14.92
C VAL A 222 8.12 -1.89 -14.17
N SER A 223 8.11 -0.74 -14.83
CA SER A 223 7.59 0.50 -14.24
C SER A 223 6.28 0.89 -14.92
N VAL A 224 5.29 1.37 -14.17
CA VAL A 224 4.02 1.86 -14.72
C VAL A 224 3.73 3.27 -14.21
N PHE A 225 3.48 4.19 -15.13
CA PHE A 225 3.32 5.61 -14.84
C PHE A 225 1.96 6.10 -15.31
N ASP A 226 1.26 6.84 -14.44
CA ASP A 226 0.21 7.78 -14.81
C ASP A 226 -0.93 7.23 -15.66
N PHE A 227 -1.56 6.17 -15.16
CA PHE A 227 -2.90 5.74 -15.54
C PHE A 227 -3.84 5.90 -14.33
N ASP A 228 -5.17 6.01 -14.52
CA ASP A 228 -6.13 6.05 -13.40
C ASP A 228 -5.85 4.93 -12.38
N ASP A 229 -5.62 3.73 -12.91
CA ASP A 229 -5.03 2.61 -12.20
C ASP A 229 -3.72 2.19 -12.87
N VAL A 230 -2.59 2.35 -12.16
CA VAL A 230 -1.29 1.87 -12.66
C VAL A 230 -1.23 0.34 -12.64
N VAL A 231 -1.87 -0.30 -11.67
CA VAL A 231 -1.98 -1.76 -11.58
C VAL A 231 -3.38 -2.14 -11.12
N SER A 232 -4.05 -3.01 -11.87
CA SER A 232 -5.34 -3.57 -11.45
C SER A 232 -5.31 -5.09 -11.52
N PHE A 233 -5.58 -5.72 -10.39
CA PHE A 233 -5.76 -7.16 -10.28
C PHE A 233 -7.24 -7.53 -10.45
N TYR A 234 -7.50 -8.58 -11.20
CA TYR A 234 -8.83 -9.14 -11.42
C TYR A 234 -8.99 -10.50 -10.72
N PRO A 235 -10.22 -10.95 -10.50
CA PRO A 235 -10.50 -12.31 -10.03
C PRO A 235 -9.85 -13.39 -10.92
N GLY A 236 -9.51 -14.54 -10.33
CA GLY A 236 -8.77 -15.63 -10.96
C GLY A 236 -7.25 -15.51 -10.87
N VAL A 237 -6.73 -14.47 -10.19
CA VAL A 237 -5.28 -14.25 -10.00
C VAL A 237 -4.83 -14.69 -8.62
N TRP A 238 -3.75 -15.47 -8.57
CA TRP A 238 -3.10 -15.91 -7.33
C TRP A 238 -1.68 -16.46 -7.62
N ALA A 239 -0.91 -16.75 -6.59
CA ALA A 239 0.47 -17.26 -6.61
C ALA A 239 1.37 -16.60 -7.65
N CYS A 240 1.44 -15.27 -7.64
CA CYS A 240 2.30 -14.51 -8.55
C CYS A 240 3.24 -13.58 -7.78
N GLU A 241 4.31 -13.15 -8.43
CA GLU A 241 5.26 -12.18 -7.88
C GLU A 241 5.39 -10.95 -8.79
N LEU A 242 5.30 -9.76 -8.20
CA LEU A 242 5.75 -8.52 -8.80
C LEU A 242 7.12 -8.18 -8.21
N ARG A 243 8.19 -8.31 -9.00
CA ARG A 243 9.57 -8.12 -8.55
C ARG A 243 10.19 -6.89 -9.18
N GLN A 244 10.60 -5.91 -8.38
CA GLN A 244 11.09 -4.61 -8.87
C GLN A 244 10.08 -3.97 -9.83
N VAL A 245 8.79 -4.05 -9.46
CA VAL A 245 7.73 -3.36 -10.16
C VAL A 245 7.53 -2.01 -9.50
N ASN A 246 7.73 -0.94 -10.26
CA ASN A 246 7.69 0.42 -9.75
C ASN A 246 6.47 1.15 -10.32
N THR A 247 5.78 1.95 -9.51
CA THR A 247 4.61 2.66 -10.01
C THR A 247 4.53 4.07 -9.48
N MET A 248 4.08 5.00 -10.33
CA MET A 248 3.83 6.39 -9.94
C MET A 248 2.53 6.92 -10.54
N GLY A 249 1.84 7.79 -9.81
CA GLY A 249 0.65 8.50 -10.26
C GLY A 249 -0.66 7.83 -9.85
N GLY A 250 -0.98 6.70 -10.48
CA GLY A 250 -2.29 6.07 -10.38
C GLY A 250 -2.57 5.29 -9.10
N SER A 251 -3.73 4.63 -9.09
CA SER A 251 -4.09 3.69 -8.03
C SER A 251 -3.62 2.26 -8.31
N TRP A 252 -3.53 1.47 -7.24
CA TRP A 252 -3.57 0.02 -7.34
C TRP A 252 -4.96 -0.46 -6.92
N GLN A 253 -5.56 -1.33 -7.72
CA GLN A 253 -6.86 -1.93 -7.42
C GLN A 253 -6.77 -3.44 -7.33
N THR A 254 -7.54 -4.00 -6.40
CA THR A 254 -7.74 -5.44 -6.24
C THR A 254 -9.24 -5.74 -6.14
N PRO A 255 -9.67 -6.98 -6.43
CA PRO A 255 -11.08 -7.34 -6.37
C PRO A 255 -11.69 -7.11 -4.98
N PHE A 256 -12.98 -6.77 -4.94
CA PHE A 256 -13.70 -6.73 -3.67
C PHE A 256 -14.09 -8.15 -3.25
N TYR A 257 -14.10 -8.43 -1.96
CA TYR A 257 -14.63 -9.70 -1.47
C TYR A 257 -16.10 -9.90 -1.88
N PHE A 258 -16.42 -11.07 -2.42
CA PHE A 258 -17.78 -11.56 -2.64
C PHE A 258 -17.79 -13.10 -2.53
N ASN A 259 -18.96 -13.68 -2.28
CA ASN A 259 -19.07 -15.13 -2.11
C ASN A 259 -18.71 -15.86 -3.42
N GLY A 260 -17.80 -16.84 -3.34
CA GLY A 260 -17.31 -17.60 -4.49
C GLY A 260 -16.22 -16.90 -5.31
N ILE A 261 -15.59 -15.85 -4.76
CA ILE A 261 -14.38 -15.29 -5.35
C ILE A 261 -13.22 -16.30 -5.27
N ASP A 262 -12.43 -16.36 -6.34
CA ASP A 262 -11.15 -17.04 -6.35
C ASP A 262 -10.06 -16.01 -6.69
N PHE A 263 -9.29 -15.61 -5.68
CA PHE A 263 -8.28 -14.56 -5.78
C PHE A 263 -7.32 -14.58 -4.60
N GLY A 264 -6.06 -14.21 -4.84
CA GLY A 264 -5.22 -13.65 -3.81
C GLY A 264 -4.41 -14.64 -2.98
N GLU A 265 -4.38 -15.93 -3.29
CA GLU A 265 -3.51 -16.87 -2.57
C GLU A 265 -2.03 -16.54 -2.85
N SER A 266 -1.24 -16.18 -1.83
CA SER A 266 0.22 -15.97 -1.93
C SER A 266 0.68 -14.98 -3.04
N ILE A 267 0.10 -13.78 -3.12
CA ILE A 267 0.60 -12.72 -4.01
C ILE A 267 1.82 -12.04 -3.35
N LYS A 268 2.94 -11.94 -4.08
CA LYS A 268 4.20 -11.38 -3.57
C LYS A 268 4.58 -10.06 -4.26
N LEU A 269 5.03 -9.08 -3.47
CA LEU A 269 5.64 -7.84 -3.96
C LEU A 269 7.06 -7.74 -3.41
N THR A 270 8.07 -7.77 -4.28
CA THR A 270 9.48 -7.83 -3.86
C THR A 270 10.27 -6.66 -4.40
N ASN A 271 10.85 -5.84 -3.51
CA ASN A 271 11.67 -4.67 -3.83
C ASN A 271 10.97 -3.69 -4.79
N CYS A 272 9.69 -3.42 -4.55
CA CYS A 272 8.89 -2.50 -5.35
C CYS A 272 9.01 -1.06 -4.85
N PHE A 273 8.95 -0.09 -5.76
CA PHE A 273 8.88 1.34 -5.42
C PHE A 273 7.55 1.94 -5.89
N ILE A 274 6.67 2.26 -4.94
CA ILE A 274 5.32 2.75 -5.20
C ILE A 274 5.26 4.20 -4.70
N ALA A 275 5.12 5.16 -5.61
CA ALA A 275 5.31 6.56 -5.29
C ALA A 275 4.28 7.52 -5.90
N ASP A 276 4.30 8.76 -5.42
CA ASP A 276 3.70 9.97 -6.01
C ASP A 276 2.29 9.78 -6.56
N ASN A 277 1.29 9.76 -5.69
CA ASN A 277 -0.08 9.72 -6.15
C ASN A 277 -0.48 11.03 -6.83
N HIS A 278 -1.01 10.91 -8.04
CA HIS A 278 -1.56 11.99 -8.84
C HIS A 278 -3.10 11.90 -8.82
N ARG A 279 -3.75 12.98 -9.23
CA ARG A 279 -5.21 12.98 -9.38
C ARG A 279 -5.59 12.18 -10.62
N ARG A 280 -6.50 11.23 -10.43
CA ARG A 280 -7.07 10.40 -11.50
C ARG A 280 -7.98 11.23 -12.41
N VAL A 281 -8.04 10.85 -13.68
CA VAL A 281 -8.99 11.42 -14.66
C VAL A 281 -10.42 10.99 -14.34
N ALA A 282 -10.60 9.73 -13.91
CA ALA A 282 -11.93 9.14 -13.71
C ALA A 282 -12.79 9.86 -12.65
N ASP A 283 -12.18 10.33 -11.56
CA ASP A 283 -12.88 10.84 -10.38
C ASP A 283 -12.21 12.05 -9.71
N ASN A 284 -11.07 12.52 -10.23
CA ASN A 284 -10.29 13.63 -9.68
C ASN A 284 -9.78 13.39 -8.23
N GLU A 285 -9.84 12.15 -7.75
CA GLU A 285 -9.26 11.75 -6.48
C GLU A 285 -7.77 11.42 -6.64
N LEU A 286 -7.00 11.61 -5.56
CA LEU A 286 -5.61 11.14 -5.51
C LEU A 286 -5.57 9.61 -5.50
N GLY A 287 -4.67 9.04 -6.29
CA GLY A 287 -4.43 7.59 -6.34
C GLY A 287 -4.09 6.99 -4.97
N LYS A 288 -4.49 5.72 -4.77
CA LYS A 288 -4.26 4.95 -3.54
C LYS A 288 -3.94 3.49 -3.89
N VAL A 289 -3.28 2.77 -2.99
CA VAL A 289 -3.09 1.32 -3.11
C VAL A 289 -4.18 0.61 -2.32
N ASN A 290 -5.08 -0.12 -2.99
CA ASN A 290 -6.16 -0.84 -2.34
C ASN A 290 -5.92 -2.36 -2.34
N PHE A 291 -5.83 -2.94 -1.15
CA PHE A 291 -5.88 -4.39 -0.91
C PHE A 291 -7.23 -4.74 -0.30
N ASN A 292 -8.16 -5.22 -1.12
CA ASN A 292 -9.58 -5.39 -0.76
C ASN A 292 -9.93 -6.83 -0.34
N THR A 293 -9.18 -7.84 -0.79
CA THR A 293 -9.30 -9.26 -0.43
C THR A 293 -8.01 -9.99 -0.79
N GLY A 294 -7.78 -11.21 -0.30
CA GLY A 294 -6.61 -12.02 -0.60
C GLY A 294 -5.42 -11.85 0.36
N GLU A 295 -4.38 -12.67 0.18
CA GLU A 295 -3.12 -12.63 0.92
C GLU A 295 -1.99 -11.98 0.11
N PHE A 296 -1.39 -10.94 0.67
CA PHE A 296 -0.25 -10.23 0.11
C PHE A 296 0.97 -10.33 1.03
N ILE A 297 2.12 -10.67 0.45
CA ILE A 297 3.39 -10.72 1.15
C ILE A 297 4.36 -9.76 0.45
N ILE A 298 4.79 -8.74 1.19
CA ILE A 298 5.56 -7.62 0.66
C ILE A 298 6.95 -7.65 1.31
N TYR A 299 8.01 -7.57 0.51
CA TYR A 299 9.40 -7.63 0.95
C TYR A 299 10.18 -6.42 0.46
N GLY A 300 10.69 -5.60 1.40
CA GLY A 300 11.64 -4.52 1.09
C GLY A 300 11.10 -3.45 0.13
N SER A 301 9.79 -3.22 0.13
CA SER A 301 9.15 -2.26 -0.77
C SER A 301 8.98 -0.88 -0.10
N SER A 302 8.99 0.17 -0.91
CA SER A 302 8.83 1.56 -0.47
C SER A 302 7.50 2.14 -0.93
N PHE A 303 6.84 2.87 -0.03
CA PHE A 303 5.60 3.59 -0.26
C PHE A 303 5.84 5.08 -0.02
N ASN A 304 6.12 5.81 -1.10
CA ASN A 304 6.52 7.21 -1.04
C ASN A 304 5.36 8.11 -1.44
N ASN A 305 4.93 9.00 -0.56
CA ASN A 305 3.74 9.80 -0.80
C ASN A 305 2.47 9.00 -1.17
N MET A 306 2.42 7.69 -0.96
CA MET A 306 1.29 6.83 -1.31
C MET A 306 0.48 6.43 -0.08
N ARG A 307 -0.85 6.45 -0.18
CA ARG A 307 -1.77 5.93 0.86
C ARG A 307 -2.13 4.48 0.54
N VAL A 308 -1.89 3.59 1.49
CA VAL A 308 -2.23 2.16 1.40
C VAL A 308 -3.50 1.90 2.20
N VAL A 309 -4.48 1.23 1.60
CA VAL A 309 -5.77 0.92 2.21
C VAL A 309 -5.97 -0.59 2.17
N ILE A 310 -6.18 -1.17 3.34
CA ILE A 310 -6.42 -2.59 3.53
C ILE A 310 -7.87 -2.76 3.98
N ASN A 311 -8.67 -3.41 3.16
CA ASN A 311 -10.12 -3.47 3.27
C ASN A 311 -10.63 -4.91 3.15
N GLY A 312 -11.95 -5.09 3.29
CA GLY A 312 -12.63 -6.38 3.22
C GLY A 312 -12.04 -7.38 4.22
N ASP A 313 -11.48 -8.44 3.69
CA ASP A 313 -10.81 -9.55 4.39
C ASP A 313 -9.35 -9.74 3.97
N ALA A 314 -8.73 -8.71 3.35
CA ALA A 314 -7.35 -8.80 2.92
C ALA A 314 -6.38 -9.04 4.09
N VAL A 315 -5.40 -9.90 3.86
CA VAL A 315 -4.31 -10.20 4.78
C VAL A 315 -3.01 -9.72 4.15
N VAL A 316 -2.41 -8.67 4.71
CA VAL A 316 -1.20 -8.05 4.16
C VAL A 316 -0.06 -8.17 5.17
N LYS A 317 1.05 -8.79 4.76
CA LYS A 317 2.27 -8.93 5.56
C LYS A 317 3.37 -8.15 4.87
N MET A 318 3.86 -7.10 5.50
CA MET A 318 4.94 -6.26 4.98
C MET A 318 6.20 -6.45 5.81
N ASN A 319 7.25 -6.94 5.19
CA ASN A 319 8.54 -7.20 5.81
C ASN A 319 9.54 -6.13 5.35
N CYS A 320 10.07 -5.37 6.32
CA CYS A 320 10.91 -4.20 6.14
C CYS A 320 10.32 -3.15 5.17
N PRO A 321 9.03 -2.75 5.28
CA PRO A 321 8.49 -1.70 4.42
C PRO A 321 9.10 -0.35 4.78
N HIS A 322 9.25 0.51 3.78
CA HIS A 322 9.64 1.91 3.97
C HIS A 322 8.46 2.82 3.66
N PHE A 323 8.10 3.68 4.61
CA PHE A 323 7.08 4.72 4.45
C PHE A 323 7.73 6.09 4.56
N GLU A 324 7.55 6.92 3.53
CA GLU A 324 8.19 8.23 3.47
C GLU A 324 7.28 9.27 2.80
N ASN A 325 7.44 10.53 3.21
CA ASN A 325 6.86 11.71 2.55
C ASN A 325 7.96 12.69 2.07
N PRO A 326 8.77 12.33 1.08
CA PRO A 326 9.81 13.25 0.60
C PRO A 326 9.13 14.47 -0.05
N GLN A 327 9.53 15.68 0.38
CA GLN A 327 9.18 16.96 -0.27
C GLN A 327 7.67 17.21 -0.46
N SER A 328 6.81 16.54 0.30
CA SER A 328 5.35 16.71 0.17
C SER A 328 4.91 18.08 0.69
N THR A 329 3.89 18.69 0.10
CA THR A 329 3.15 19.79 0.74
C THR A 329 1.95 19.29 1.54
N ALA A 330 1.66 17.98 1.49
CA ALA A 330 0.52 17.38 2.16
C ALA A 330 0.72 17.38 3.67
N LYS A 331 0.06 18.34 4.31
CA LYS A 331 -0.05 18.48 5.76
C LYS A 331 -0.92 17.40 6.42
N ASN A 332 -1.71 16.69 5.62
CA ASN A 332 -2.52 15.54 6.02
C ASN A 332 -1.99 14.27 5.33
N LYS A 333 -1.48 13.32 6.11
CA LYS A 333 -0.87 12.09 5.62
C LYS A 333 -1.26 10.88 6.47
N ARG A 334 -1.99 9.96 5.85
CA ARG A 334 -2.13 8.57 6.31
C ARG A 334 -1.37 7.68 5.35
N PHE A 335 -0.31 7.04 5.84
CA PHE A 335 0.48 6.08 5.06
C PHE A 335 -0.30 4.79 4.86
N LEU A 336 -0.96 4.29 5.91
CA LEU A 336 -1.68 3.03 5.85
C LEU A 336 -2.95 3.02 6.71
N GLU A 337 -4.02 2.46 6.16
CA GLU A 337 -5.30 2.29 6.83
C GLU A 337 -5.79 0.85 6.76
N VAL A 338 -6.19 0.29 7.90
CA VAL A 338 -6.90 -0.99 7.99
C VAL A 338 -8.36 -0.71 8.30
N ILE A 339 -9.22 -0.80 7.28
CA ILE A 339 -10.63 -0.40 7.35
C ILE A 339 -11.61 -1.55 7.16
N GLY A 340 -11.14 -2.70 6.65
CA GLY A 340 -11.95 -3.89 6.44
C GLY A 340 -12.36 -4.53 7.76
N SER A 341 -13.58 -5.08 7.84
CA SER A 341 -14.05 -5.71 9.07
C SER A 341 -13.23 -6.91 9.49
N HIS A 342 -12.58 -7.60 8.54
CA HIS A 342 -11.74 -8.78 8.75
C HIS A 342 -10.31 -8.58 8.21
N ALA A 343 -9.99 -7.37 7.78
CA ALA A 343 -8.70 -7.04 7.19
C ALA A 343 -7.59 -7.09 8.24
N TYR A 344 -6.45 -7.68 7.90
CA TYR A 344 -5.34 -7.84 8.82
C TYR A 344 -4.03 -7.38 8.19
N CYS A 345 -3.26 -6.57 8.91
CA CYS A 345 -1.99 -6.06 8.44
C CYS A 345 -0.89 -6.33 9.47
N VAL A 346 0.23 -6.88 9.01
CA VAL A 346 1.46 -7.01 9.80
C VAL A 346 2.54 -6.16 9.16
N LEU A 347 3.16 -5.28 9.96
CA LEU A 347 4.31 -4.47 9.60
C LEU A 347 5.50 -4.97 10.42
N ASP A 348 6.36 -5.79 9.80
CA ASP A 348 7.61 -6.25 10.41
C ASP A 348 8.76 -5.31 10.05
N LYS A 349 9.41 -4.75 11.08
CA LYS A 349 10.52 -3.78 11.00
C LYS A 349 10.25 -2.62 10.02
N PRO A 350 9.09 -1.93 10.08
CA PRO A 350 8.84 -0.80 9.22
C PRO A 350 9.83 0.34 9.50
N GLN A 351 10.30 0.96 8.42
CA GLN A 351 11.07 2.21 8.47
C GLN A 351 10.11 3.36 8.13
N ILE A 352 9.85 4.23 9.10
CA ILE A 352 8.90 5.34 8.96
C ILE A 352 9.71 6.64 9.03
N VAL A 353 9.76 7.34 7.90
CA VAL A 353 10.60 8.52 7.73
C VAL A 353 9.73 9.75 7.43
N ILE A 354 9.85 10.77 8.30
CA ILE A 354 9.19 12.07 8.13
C ILE A 354 10.26 13.14 7.99
N ARG A 355 10.26 13.87 6.88
CA ARG A 355 11.29 14.88 6.62
C ARG A 355 10.78 16.29 6.90
N ASP A 356 10.40 17.01 5.86
CA ASP A 356 10.35 18.47 5.91
C ASP A 356 8.92 19.02 6.08
N THR A 357 7.91 18.20 5.79
CA THR A 357 6.51 18.60 5.86
C THR A 357 5.95 18.43 7.25
N PRO A 358 5.36 19.48 7.85
CA PRO A 358 4.54 19.30 9.04
C PRO A 358 3.33 18.40 8.75
N ILE A 359 3.17 17.30 9.49
CA ILE A 359 2.01 16.41 9.34
C ILE A 359 1.14 16.51 10.60
N TYR A 360 -0.16 16.76 10.38
CA TYR A 360 -1.16 17.01 11.42
C TYR A 360 -2.18 15.88 11.63
N SER A 361 -2.08 14.81 10.84
CA SER A 361 -2.92 13.62 10.97
C SER A 361 -2.18 12.47 11.67
N THR A 362 -2.95 11.46 12.09
CA THR A 362 -2.42 10.13 12.41
C THR A 362 -1.74 9.55 11.15
N LEU A 363 -0.59 8.89 11.32
CA LEU A 363 0.13 8.29 10.19
C LEU A 363 -0.48 6.97 9.75
N PHE A 364 -1.09 6.26 10.70
CA PHE A 364 -1.76 4.99 10.51
C PHE A 364 -3.17 5.08 11.05
N TYR A 365 -4.07 4.25 10.52
CA TYR A 365 -5.44 4.19 10.99
C TYR A 365 -5.92 2.75 11.05
N CYS A 366 -6.57 2.37 12.16
CA CYS A 366 -7.21 1.05 12.29
C CYS A 366 -8.68 1.24 12.70
N LYS A 367 -9.61 0.87 11.82
CA LYS A 367 -11.05 1.04 12.05
C LYS A 367 -11.56 0.04 13.10
N ALA A 368 -12.40 0.52 14.01
CA ALA A 368 -13.08 -0.38 14.94
C ALA A 368 -14.01 -1.35 14.19
N GLY A 369 -14.00 -2.62 14.62
CA GLY A 369 -15.00 -3.60 14.17
C GLY A 369 -16.42 -3.17 14.56
N SER A 370 -17.42 -3.59 13.77
CA SER A 370 -18.82 -3.35 14.10
C SER A 370 -19.21 -4.06 15.41
N SER A 371 -20.31 -3.63 16.04
CA SER A 371 -20.84 -4.29 17.25
C SER A 371 -21.15 -5.78 17.05
N LYS A 372 -21.43 -6.20 15.81
CA LYS A 372 -21.68 -7.60 15.43
C LYS A 372 -20.39 -8.42 15.24
N ASN A 373 -19.25 -7.76 15.01
CA ASN A 373 -17.95 -8.40 14.76
C ASN A 373 -16.95 -8.17 15.92
N LYS A 374 -17.45 -7.79 17.10
CA LYS A 374 -16.61 -7.65 18.31
C LYS A 374 -16.17 -9.04 18.80
N HIS A 375 -14.92 -9.40 18.47
CA HIS A 375 -14.17 -10.54 19.00
C HIS A 375 -14.77 -11.94 18.73
N PRO A 376 -13.98 -12.90 18.21
CA PRO A 376 -12.58 -12.80 17.81
C PRO A 376 -12.33 -12.07 16.48
N TYR A 377 -13.35 -11.87 15.65
CA TYR A 377 -13.21 -11.65 14.19
C TYR A 377 -13.02 -10.20 13.68
N ALA A 378 -12.56 -9.25 14.48
CA ALA A 378 -12.27 -7.91 13.95
C ALA A 378 -10.83 -7.89 13.40
N GLY A 379 -10.67 -7.34 12.20
CA GLY A 379 -9.37 -6.98 11.62
C GLY A 379 -8.43 -6.21 12.56
N GLY A 380 -7.16 -6.09 12.20
CA GLY A 380 -6.15 -5.48 13.06
C GLY A 380 -4.85 -5.07 12.38
N LEU A 381 -4.09 -4.26 13.09
CA LEU A 381 -2.77 -3.78 12.66
C LEU A 381 -1.72 -4.22 13.69
N VAL A 382 -0.67 -4.90 13.22
CA VAL A 382 0.45 -5.34 14.05
C VAL A 382 1.72 -4.61 13.64
N PHE A 383 2.42 -4.06 14.61
CA PHE A 383 3.78 -3.55 14.46
C PHE A 383 4.76 -4.50 15.14
N ILE A 384 5.81 -4.91 14.43
CA ILE A 384 6.92 -5.68 15.00
C ILE A 384 8.19 -4.85 14.84
N SER A 385 8.81 -4.48 15.96
CA SER A 385 10.06 -3.71 16.01
C SER A 385 10.14 -2.48 15.07
N PRO A 386 9.18 -1.53 15.14
CA PRO A 386 9.14 -0.39 14.24
C PRO A 386 10.29 0.60 14.48
N SER A 387 10.73 1.25 13.41
CA SER A 387 11.76 2.31 13.43
C SER A 387 11.18 3.63 12.93
N TYR A 388 11.29 4.66 13.77
CA TYR A 388 10.77 6.00 13.54
C TYR A 388 11.91 7.00 13.43
N ASN A 389 11.97 7.70 12.31
CA ASN A 389 12.91 8.78 12.07
C ASN A 389 12.15 10.00 11.53
N ALA A 390 11.80 10.94 12.40
CA ALA A 390 11.15 12.18 12.00
C ALA A 390 12.05 13.38 12.26
N ALA A 391 12.15 14.32 11.33
CA ALA A 391 12.58 15.68 11.67
C ALA A 391 11.55 16.29 12.66
N PRO A 392 11.82 17.44 13.32
CA PRO A 392 10.95 18.04 14.34
C PRO A 392 9.57 18.55 13.84
N ASN A 393 9.05 18.00 12.74
CA ASN A 393 7.88 18.46 12.01
C ASN A 393 6.63 17.58 12.20
N TYR A 394 6.68 16.46 12.92
CA TYR A 394 5.47 15.66 13.15
C TYR A 394 4.62 16.22 14.31
N ARG A 395 3.41 16.73 14.01
CA ARG A 395 2.52 17.37 14.98
C ARG A 395 1.06 16.97 14.72
N PRO A 396 0.63 15.74 15.07
CA PRO A 396 -0.77 15.39 14.97
C PRO A 396 -1.58 16.30 15.91
N ASP A 397 -2.18 17.36 15.36
CA ASP A 397 -2.88 18.36 16.17
C ASP A 397 -4.25 17.80 16.61
N LEU A 398 -4.55 18.09 17.87
CA LEU A 398 -5.71 17.60 18.63
C LEU A 398 -7.04 18.29 18.29
N ALA A 399 -7.04 19.11 17.24
CA ALA A 399 -8.19 19.81 16.69
C ALA A 399 -7.98 19.98 15.19
N ALA A 400 -9.06 20.24 14.43
CA ALA A 400 -8.94 20.79 13.09
C ALA A 400 -8.23 22.15 13.22
N TYR A 401 -6.90 22.16 13.08
CA TYR A 401 -6.16 23.39 12.90
C TYR A 401 -6.63 23.96 11.57
N GLN A 402 -7.23 25.14 11.54
CA GLN A 402 -7.42 25.86 10.28
C GLN A 402 -6.25 26.81 10.15
N ASP A 403 -5.20 26.33 9.51
CA ASP A 403 -4.20 27.19 8.88
C ASP A 403 -4.30 26.92 7.40
N ASP A 404 -4.37 27.98 6.61
CA ASP A 404 -4.60 27.97 5.16
C ASP A 404 -6.00 27.51 4.68
N GLY A 405 -7.00 27.41 5.57
CA GLY A 405 -8.38 27.05 5.18
C GLY A 405 -8.59 25.55 4.83
N ILE A 406 -7.65 24.68 5.21
CA ILE A 406 -7.72 23.23 4.99
C ILE A 406 -8.20 22.53 6.27
N GLU A 407 -9.20 21.65 6.15
CA GLU A 407 -9.62 20.75 7.23
C GLU A 407 -8.69 19.52 7.27
N TYR A 408 -8.02 19.29 8.40
CA TYR A 408 -7.12 18.15 8.58
C TYR A 408 -7.87 16.93 9.13
N GLU A 409 -7.57 15.73 8.60
CA GLU A 409 -8.09 14.46 9.15
C GLU A 409 -7.51 14.29 10.57
N SER A 410 -8.30 14.63 11.59
CA SER A 410 -7.97 14.41 13.00
C SER A 410 -8.91 13.37 13.59
N ASP A 411 -8.34 12.33 14.19
CA ASP A 411 -9.09 11.36 14.98
C ASP A 411 -9.39 11.88 16.40
N GLY A 412 -8.95 13.10 16.73
CA GLY A 412 -9.22 13.80 17.99
C GLY A 412 -8.26 13.46 19.15
N TYR A 413 -7.25 12.61 18.91
CA TYR A 413 -6.30 12.11 19.91
C TYR A 413 -4.85 12.24 19.42
N LEU A 414 -3.90 12.39 20.35
CA LEU A 414 -2.47 12.40 20.06
C LEU A 414 -1.97 10.95 20.04
N GLU A 415 -2.11 10.29 18.91
CA GLU A 415 -1.69 8.90 18.70
C GLU A 415 -1.07 8.71 17.31
N LEU A 416 -0.17 7.75 17.18
CA LEU A 416 0.42 7.39 15.88
C LEU A 416 -0.60 6.65 15.00
N VAL A 417 -1.34 5.72 15.62
CA VAL A 417 -2.37 4.90 14.99
C VAL A 417 -3.73 5.39 15.48
N GLY A 418 -4.46 6.06 14.60
CA GLY A 418 -5.82 6.51 14.86
C GLY A 418 -6.87 5.40 14.77
N GLY A 419 -8.10 5.77 15.10
CA GLY A 419 -9.27 4.90 14.98
C GLY A 419 -9.61 4.17 16.27
N GLY A 420 -10.05 2.92 16.16
CA GLY A 420 -10.53 2.11 17.29
C GLY A 420 -10.44 0.58 17.07
N GLY A 421 -9.80 0.15 15.99
CA GLY A 421 -9.52 -1.26 15.67
C GLY A 421 -8.26 -1.77 16.37
N ARG A 422 -8.12 -3.09 16.52
CA ARG A 422 -7.06 -3.66 17.38
C ARG A 422 -5.67 -3.34 16.83
N VAL A 423 -4.84 -2.77 17.69
CA VAL A 423 -3.43 -2.51 17.40
C VAL A 423 -2.58 -3.39 18.32
N TYR A 424 -1.63 -4.11 17.73
CA TYR A 424 -0.67 -4.92 18.47
C TYR A 424 0.74 -4.35 18.26
N LEU A 425 1.56 -4.45 19.29
CA LEU A 425 2.99 -4.13 19.23
C LEU A 425 3.77 -5.30 19.81
N GLU A 426 4.70 -5.82 18.99
CA GLU A 426 5.66 -6.85 19.36
C GLU A 426 7.09 -6.29 19.22
N GLY A 427 7.96 -6.65 20.15
CA GLY A 427 9.30 -6.07 20.23
C GLY A 427 9.31 -4.62 20.72
N GLY A 428 10.48 -3.97 20.65
CA GLY A 428 10.67 -2.57 21.04
C GLY A 428 10.54 -1.62 19.86
N ALA A 429 10.14 -0.38 20.11
CA ALA A 429 10.14 0.68 19.10
C ALA A 429 11.47 1.44 19.11
N HIS A 430 12.13 1.55 17.95
CA HIS A 430 13.29 2.41 17.77
C HIS A 430 12.81 3.81 17.41
N ILE A 431 12.89 4.75 18.34
CA ILE A 431 12.47 6.14 18.13
C ILE A 431 13.72 7.02 18.12
N ASN A 432 14.18 7.42 16.94
CA ASN A 432 15.35 8.31 16.82
C ASN A 432 14.96 9.78 17.04
N SER A 433 13.78 10.17 16.57
CA SER A 433 13.26 11.53 16.67
C SER A 433 11.77 11.55 16.37
N LEU A 434 10.91 11.72 17.37
CA LEU A 434 9.47 12.03 17.21
C LEU A 434 9.13 13.33 17.96
N PHE A 435 10.11 14.21 18.12
CA PHE A 435 10.05 15.32 19.03
C PHE A 435 9.65 16.61 18.30
N TYR A 436 8.35 16.93 18.33
CA TYR A 436 7.91 18.33 18.20
C TYR A 436 8.03 19.08 19.55
N THR A 437 8.24 18.37 20.67
CA THR A 437 8.25 18.95 22.04
C THR A 437 9.06 18.12 23.07
N ASP A 438 10.15 17.45 22.67
CA ASP A 438 10.96 16.55 23.54
C ASP A 438 10.18 15.40 24.21
N SER A 439 8.93 15.15 23.80
CA SER A 439 8.07 14.09 24.31
C SER A 439 7.59 13.17 23.18
N PRO A 440 7.73 11.84 23.29
CA PRO A 440 7.27 10.90 22.27
C PRO A 440 5.74 10.81 22.23
N ILE A 441 5.20 10.36 21.10
CA ILE A 441 3.75 10.24 20.83
C ILE A 441 3.29 8.81 21.12
N PRO A 442 2.21 8.59 21.90
CA PRO A 442 1.64 7.26 22.12
C PRO A 442 1.33 6.52 20.81
N ILE A 443 1.51 5.20 20.80
CA ILE A 443 1.27 4.39 19.61
C ILE A 443 -0.22 4.35 19.28
N ALA A 444 -1.06 3.95 20.24
CA ALA A 444 -2.51 3.84 20.06
C ALA A 444 -3.22 3.79 21.42
N LYS A 445 -4.41 4.40 21.54
CA LYS A 445 -5.23 4.29 22.75
C LYS A 445 -5.79 2.90 23.05
N ASN A 446 -5.81 2.03 22.04
CA ASN A 446 -6.37 0.68 22.09
C ASN A 446 -5.32 -0.39 21.77
N LEU A 447 -4.08 -0.13 22.19
CA LEU A 447 -2.94 -1.03 22.07
C LEU A 447 -3.14 -2.29 22.93
N VAL A 448 -3.38 -3.44 22.31
CA VAL A 448 -3.80 -4.68 22.98
C VAL A 448 -2.81 -5.09 24.08
N GLY A 449 -3.33 -5.32 25.29
CA GLY A 449 -2.56 -5.78 26.46
C GLY A 449 -1.64 -4.73 27.09
N ARG A 450 -1.59 -3.51 26.55
CA ARG A 450 -0.66 -2.46 26.99
C ARG A 450 -1.32 -1.06 27.03
N TYR A 451 -2.59 -1.01 27.39
CA TYR A 451 -3.42 0.20 27.40
C TYR A 451 -4.30 0.29 28.66
N LEU A 452 -4.88 1.47 28.88
CA LEU A 452 -5.83 1.71 29.97
C LEU A 452 -7.25 1.28 29.60
N LEU A 453 -7.96 0.66 30.54
CA LEU A 453 -9.38 0.38 30.42
C LEU A 453 -10.19 1.67 30.56
N ASN A 454 -11.08 1.93 29.59
CA ASN A 454 -12.01 3.07 29.60
C ASN A 454 -11.31 4.44 29.77
N GLY A 455 -10.18 4.66 29.08
CA GLY A 455 -9.44 5.93 29.12
C GLY A 455 -10.11 7.10 28.37
N ASP A 456 -11.16 6.82 27.57
CA ASP A 456 -11.99 7.81 26.88
C ASP A 456 -13.38 7.99 27.52
N PHE A 457 -13.62 7.33 28.66
CA PHE A 457 -14.83 7.41 29.48
C PHE A 457 -16.16 7.09 28.76
N LYS A 458 -16.14 6.44 27.59
CA LYS A 458 -17.37 6.08 26.84
C LYS A 458 -18.19 4.95 27.47
N HIS A 459 -17.67 4.31 28.51
CA HIS A 459 -18.35 3.23 29.23
C HIS A 459 -18.79 3.62 30.66
N SER A 460 -18.87 4.92 30.96
CA SER A 460 -19.51 5.41 32.19
C SER A 460 -20.94 5.87 31.92
N ASN A 461 -21.91 5.34 32.68
CA ASN A 461 -23.22 5.98 32.78
C ASN A 461 -23.08 7.24 33.65
N SER A 462 -23.91 8.25 33.40
CA SER A 462 -23.89 9.57 34.04
C SER A 462 -24.02 9.59 35.58
N SER A 463 -24.21 8.43 36.21
CA SER A 463 -24.33 8.23 37.66
C SER A 463 -23.31 7.24 38.26
N SER A 464 -22.45 6.62 37.45
CA SER A 464 -21.50 5.59 37.91
C SER A 464 -20.05 6.03 37.71
N PHE A 465 -19.19 5.77 38.69
CA PHE A 465 -17.75 5.97 38.57
C PHE A 465 -17.19 5.16 37.37
N PRO A 466 -16.23 5.70 36.59
CA PRO A 466 -15.74 5.02 35.39
C PRO A 466 -15.20 3.62 35.66
N ILE A 467 -15.65 2.64 34.88
CA ILE A 467 -15.20 1.24 35.00
C ILE A 467 -13.68 1.17 34.87
N GLY A 468 -13.04 0.43 35.76
CA GLY A 468 -11.59 0.17 35.75
C GLY A 468 -10.75 1.24 36.43
N TRP A 469 -11.29 2.41 36.77
CA TRP A 469 -10.59 3.43 37.52
C TRP A 469 -10.82 3.26 39.02
N ARG A 470 -9.95 3.86 39.84
CA ARG A 470 -10.11 4.04 41.29
C ARG A 470 -10.09 5.51 41.63
N MET A 471 -10.87 5.92 42.62
CA MET A 471 -10.83 7.29 43.14
C MET A 471 -9.65 7.43 44.11
N LEU A 472 -8.97 8.57 44.05
CA LEU A 472 -7.91 8.96 44.98
C LEU A 472 -8.35 10.23 45.72
N GLY A 473 -8.36 10.18 47.05
CA GLY A 473 -8.77 11.29 47.93
C GLY A 473 -10.27 11.36 48.18
N ASP A 474 -10.65 11.92 49.34
CA ASP A 474 -12.04 11.91 49.84
C ASP A 474 -12.71 13.31 49.80
N PHE A 475 -12.00 14.34 49.32
CA PHE A 475 -12.40 15.74 49.45
C PHE A 475 -12.83 16.37 48.11
N GLY A 476 -13.90 15.88 47.50
CA GLY A 476 -14.42 16.42 46.24
C GLY A 476 -15.48 15.56 45.55
N GLU A 477 -15.72 15.86 44.27
CA GLU A 477 -16.66 15.16 43.39
C GLU A 477 -15.94 14.72 42.11
N ILE A 478 -16.11 13.44 41.73
CA ILE A 478 -15.71 12.92 40.42
C ILE A 478 -16.95 12.37 39.72
N ARG A 479 -17.29 12.90 38.54
CA ARG A 479 -18.47 12.46 37.78
C ARG A 479 -18.22 12.41 36.27
N ALA A 480 -18.79 11.42 35.61
CA ALA A 480 -18.82 11.36 34.15
C ALA A 480 -19.88 12.33 33.61
N LEU A 481 -19.54 13.04 32.53
CA LEU A 481 -20.40 14.02 31.87
C LEU A 481 -20.34 13.85 30.36
N SER A 482 -21.49 13.96 29.70
CA SER A 482 -21.56 14.07 28.24
C SER A 482 -21.66 15.53 27.85
N ILE A 483 -20.63 16.08 27.19
CA ILE A 483 -20.58 17.46 26.72
C ILE A 483 -20.38 17.45 25.20
N ASN A 484 -21.33 18.01 24.44
CA ASN A 484 -21.32 18.02 22.98
C ASN A 484 -21.14 16.62 22.35
N GLY A 485 -21.71 15.58 22.98
CA GLY A 485 -21.60 14.19 22.51
C GLY A 485 -20.26 13.51 22.81
N LYS A 486 -19.37 14.15 23.58
CA LYS A 486 -18.16 13.53 24.13
C LYS A 486 -18.34 13.24 25.61
N GLU A 487 -18.04 12.01 26.02
CA GLU A 487 -17.95 11.64 27.43
C GLU A 487 -16.63 12.15 28.01
N MET A 488 -16.71 12.86 29.14
CA MET A 488 -15.59 13.44 29.86
C MET A 488 -15.71 13.15 31.35
N LEU A 489 -14.59 13.13 32.06
CA LEU A 489 -14.58 12.99 33.51
C LEU A 489 -14.36 14.33 34.18
N LYS A 490 -15.35 14.82 34.94
CA LYS A 490 -15.20 15.99 35.78
C LYS A 490 -14.55 15.61 37.11
N ILE A 491 -13.51 16.34 37.50
CA ILE A 491 -12.84 16.25 38.79
C ILE A 491 -12.91 17.62 39.46
N GLN A 492 -13.51 17.69 40.64
CA GLN A 492 -13.73 18.95 41.37
C GLN A 492 -13.40 18.77 42.84
N CYS A 493 -12.57 19.66 43.40
CA CYS A 493 -12.27 19.65 44.84
C CYS A 493 -13.41 20.29 45.65
N ALA A 494 -13.59 19.84 46.89
CA ALA A 494 -14.49 20.49 47.84
C ALA A 494 -13.97 21.88 48.23
N ALA A 495 -14.88 22.81 48.55
CA ALA A 495 -14.51 24.16 48.96
C ALA A 495 -13.90 24.18 50.37
N GLY A 496 -12.93 25.09 50.60
CA GLY A 496 -12.52 25.49 51.95
C GLY A 496 -11.16 25.01 52.45
N GLN A 497 -10.47 24.08 51.77
CA GLN A 497 -9.09 23.68 52.09
C GLN A 497 -8.31 23.24 50.84
N ALA A 498 -6.99 23.47 50.86
CA ALA A 498 -6.08 22.92 49.87
C ALA A 498 -6.17 21.39 49.88
N SER A 499 -6.57 20.81 48.76
CA SER A 499 -6.87 19.38 48.65
C SER A 499 -6.47 18.84 47.29
N SER A 500 -6.20 17.54 47.27
CA SER A 500 -5.94 16.77 46.06
C SER A 500 -6.97 15.68 45.91
N ILE A 501 -7.59 15.60 44.74
CA ILE A 501 -8.50 14.52 44.36
C ILE A 501 -8.14 14.06 42.95
N GLY A 502 -8.36 12.79 42.65
CA GLY A 502 -8.09 12.30 41.32
C GLY A 502 -8.47 10.85 41.11
N ILE A 503 -7.88 10.28 40.06
CA ILE A 503 -8.14 8.90 39.66
C ILE A 503 -6.84 8.14 39.46
N SER A 504 -6.89 6.82 39.67
CA SER A 504 -5.81 5.93 39.27
C SER A 504 -6.28 4.66 38.62
N GLN A 505 -5.39 4.08 37.82
CA GLN A 505 -5.54 2.75 37.26
C GLN A 505 -4.18 2.07 37.19
N LYS A 506 -4.17 0.78 37.50
CA LYS A 506 -2.97 -0.07 37.43
C LYS A 506 -2.97 -0.83 36.12
N MET A 507 -1.79 -1.01 35.54
CA MET A 507 -1.55 -1.83 34.35
C MET A 507 -0.25 -2.62 34.49
N ASP A 508 -0.18 -3.79 33.87
CA ASP A 508 1.03 -4.61 33.89
C ASP A 508 2.15 -3.94 33.09
N CYS A 509 3.39 -4.12 33.55
CA CYS A 509 4.57 -3.56 32.88
C CYS A 509 5.74 -4.56 32.89
N TYR A 510 6.73 -4.29 32.04
CA TYR A 510 7.90 -5.15 31.86
C TYR A 510 9.18 -4.32 31.98
N SER A 511 10.23 -4.89 32.58
CA SER A 511 11.53 -4.23 32.69
C SER A 511 12.11 -3.92 31.31
N SER A 512 12.92 -2.86 31.21
CA SER A 512 13.56 -2.41 29.96
C SER A 512 12.60 -1.88 28.88
N SER A 513 11.35 -1.63 29.25
CA SER A 513 10.34 -0.95 28.43
C SER A 513 10.21 0.53 28.81
N LEU A 514 9.47 1.30 27.98
CA LEU A 514 9.11 2.69 28.26
C LEU A 514 7.62 2.80 28.58
N CYS A 515 7.27 3.49 29.67
CA CYS A 515 5.90 3.90 29.94
C CYS A 515 5.68 5.31 29.41
N MET A 516 4.68 5.48 28.55
CA MET A 516 4.27 6.76 27.98
C MET A 516 2.85 7.08 28.40
N LEU A 517 2.63 8.29 28.93
CA LEU A 517 1.32 8.75 29.37
C LEU A 517 1.02 10.14 28.79
N ALA A 518 -0.18 10.30 28.24
CA ALA A 518 -0.73 11.56 27.76
C ALA A 518 -2.15 11.76 28.30
N VAL A 519 -2.42 12.95 28.84
CA VAL A 519 -3.73 13.34 29.37
C VAL A 519 -4.19 14.63 28.72
N ARG A 520 -5.39 14.61 28.13
CA ARG A 520 -6.07 15.79 27.61
C ARG A 520 -7.11 16.27 28.62
N TYR A 521 -7.06 17.55 28.96
CA TYR A 521 -7.94 18.13 29.96
C TYR A 521 -8.36 19.57 29.62
N HIS A 522 -9.47 20.01 30.19
CA HIS A 522 -9.98 21.38 30.15
C HIS A 522 -10.09 21.91 31.57
N CYS A 523 -9.82 23.20 31.73
CA CYS A 523 -10.02 23.89 33.00
C CYS A 523 -11.38 24.61 32.93
N GLU A 524 -12.27 24.34 33.89
CA GLU A 524 -13.45 25.20 34.06
C GLU A 524 -13.01 26.55 34.63
N LYS A 525 -13.81 27.60 34.38
CA LYS A 525 -13.51 28.96 34.82
C LYS A 525 -13.27 28.97 36.34
N LEU A 526 -12.07 29.41 36.74
CA LEU A 526 -11.65 29.44 38.14
C LEU A 526 -11.92 30.86 38.69
N THR A 527 -12.46 30.98 39.90
CA THR A 527 -12.63 32.29 40.55
C THR A 527 -11.28 32.85 41.02
N LYS A 528 -11.23 34.15 41.36
CA LYS A 528 -10.01 34.91 41.68
C LYS A 528 -9.35 34.42 42.99
N ASN A 529 -8.55 33.34 42.92
CA ASN A 529 -7.47 32.96 43.85
C ASN A 529 -6.92 31.54 43.57
N THR A 530 -6.74 31.16 42.31
CA THR A 530 -6.36 29.78 41.94
C THR A 530 -4.93 29.65 41.40
N ASP A 531 -4.08 30.65 41.70
CA ASP A 531 -2.71 30.76 41.20
C ASP A 531 -1.78 29.59 41.59
N ASN A 532 -2.20 28.72 42.51
CA ASN A 532 -1.46 27.52 42.93
C ASN A 532 -2.15 26.20 42.53
N SER A 533 -3.28 26.24 41.81
CA SER A 533 -3.95 25.03 41.35
C SER A 533 -3.25 24.47 40.11
N PHE A 534 -3.13 23.14 40.03
CA PHE A 534 -2.46 22.43 38.92
C PHE A 534 -3.01 21.02 38.72
N VAL A 535 -2.76 20.46 37.53
CA VAL A 535 -2.95 19.04 37.26
C VAL A 535 -1.61 18.33 37.44
N SER A 536 -1.60 17.21 38.15
CA SER A 536 -0.46 16.30 38.26
C SER A 536 -0.78 15.01 37.53
N ILE A 537 0.17 14.52 36.74
CA ILE A 537 0.14 13.16 36.23
C ILE A 537 1.34 12.41 36.80
N GLU A 538 1.11 11.17 37.23
CA GLU A 538 2.11 10.39 37.94
C GLU A 538 2.12 8.94 37.43
N THR A 539 3.32 8.37 37.38
CA THR A 539 3.54 6.95 37.14
C THR A 539 4.23 6.37 38.36
N VAL A 540 3.64 5.38 39.02
CA VAL A 540 4.23 4.69 40.18
C VAL A 540 4.45 3.23 39.84
N PHE A 541 5.70 2.77 39.92
CA PHE A 541 6.09 1.39 39.59
C PHE A 541 6.16 0.55 40.84
N TYR A 542 5.55 -0.63 40.80
CA TYR A 542 5.52 -1.57 41.91
C TYR A 542 6.29 -2.86 41.57
N SER A 543 6.84 -3.51 42.59
CA SER A 543 7.45 -4.85 42.54
C SER A 543 6.42 -5.94 42.80
N MET A 544 6.68 -7.20 42.45
CA MET A 544 5.71 -8.31 42.68
C MET A 544 5.20 -8.43 44.13
N THR A 545 5.89 -7.85 45.12
CA THR A 545 5.45 -7.77 46.52
C THR A 545 4.65 -6.51 46.84
N GLU A 546 4.17 -5.80 45.82
CA GLU A 546 3.45 -4.52 45.87
C GLU A 546 4.22 -3.35 46.51
N SER A 547 5.55 -3.44 46.62
CA SER A 547 6.37 -2.33 47.10
C SER A 547 6.63 -1.33 45.98
N GLU A 548 6.48 -0.03 46.24
CA GLU A 548 6.90 1.02 45.31
C GLU A 548 8.42 0.92 45.05
N ILE A 549 8.80 0.90 43.77
CA ILE A 549 10.19 0.85 43.31
C ILE A 549 10.65 2.24 42.90
N ALA A 550 9.83 2.93 42.10
CA ALA A 550 10.12 4.26 41.59
C ALA A 550 8.82 4.97 41.23
N SER A 551 8.87 6.30 41.19
CA SER A 551 7.78 7.12 40.69
C SER A 551 8.31 8.29 39.88
N ALA A 552 7.48 8.78 38.97
CA ALA A 552 7.73 10.00 38.22
C ALA A 552 6.47 10.85 38.20
N THR A 553 6.65 12.17 38.33
CA THR A 553 5.56 13.13 38.45
C THR A 553 5.78 14.29 37.51
N ARG A 554 4.74 14.67 36.77
CA ARG A 554 4.70 15.88 35.95
C ARG A 554 3.55 16.77 36.41
N LYS A 555 3.88 17.97 36.86
CA LYS A 555 2.91 19.01 37.23
C LYS A 555 2.75 19.99 36.07
N THR A 556 1.51 20.39 35.78
CA THR A 556 1.26 21.47 34.83
C THR A 556 1.66 22.81 35.43
N SER A 557 2.02 23.78 34.58
CA SER A 557 2.09 25.17 35.03
C SER A 557 0.70 25.67 35.46
N LYS A 558 0.68 26.76 36.24
CA LYS A 558 -0.53 27.36 36.85
C LYS A 558 -1.73 27.36 35.90
N LEU A 559 -2.89 26.90 36.38
CA LEU A 559 -4.11 26.88 35.58
C LEU A 559 -4.61 28.32 35.35
N ARG A 560 -4.39 28.86 34.14
CA ARG A 560 -4.99 30.13 33.70
C ARG A 560 -6.36 29.90 33.07
N ASP A 561 -7.27 30.83 33.33
CA ASP A 561 -8.67 30.86 32.87
C ASP A 561 -8.80 30.52 31.38
N THR A 562 -9.61 29.51 31.07
CA THR A 562 -10.14 29.27 29.74
C THR A 562 -11.64 29.52 29.77
N THR A 563 -12.13 30.45 28.97
CA THR A 563 -13.57 30.66 28.79
C THR A 563 -14.21 29.44 28.15
N VAL A 564 -15.36 29.04 28.67
CA VAL A 564 -16.14 27.84 28.25
C VAL A 564 -16.48 27.85 26.75
N SER A 565 -16.40 28.99 26.06
CA SER A 565 -16.57 29.09 24.61
C SER A 565 -15.42 28.49 23.79
N ASP A 566 -14.30 28.11 24.40
CA ASP A 566 -13.07 27.63 23.74
C ASP A 566 -12.82 26.13 24.01
N MET A 567 -13.88 25.32 24.16
CA MET A 567 -13.78 23.86 24.35
C MET A 567 -13.11 23.11 23.17
N THR A 568 -12.83 23.79 22.07
CA THR A 568 -12.09 23.24 20.93
C THR A 568 -10.60 23.05 21.23
N SER A 569 -10.01 23.80 22.17
CA SER A 569 -8.57 23.78 22.49
C SER A 569 -8.26 23.15 23.86
N GLY A 570 -8.47 21.84 23.99
CA GLY A 570 -8.05 21.09 25.20
C GLY A 570 -6.55 21.18 25.46
N LYS A 571 -6.14 21.28 26.74
CA LYS A 571 -4.72 21.28 27.15
C LYS A 571 -4.20 19.85 27.23
N LEU A 572 -2.93 19.64 26.90
CA LEU A 572 -2.28 18.34 26.91
C LEU A 572 -1.10 18.32 27.90
N VAL A 573 -1.07 17.31 28.78
CA VAL A 573 0.08 17.03 29.66
C VAL A 573 0.61 15.62 29.41
N ARG A 574 1.94 15.45 29.45
CA ARG A 574 2.65 14.23 29.05
C ARG A 574 3.77 13.89 30.03
N ILE A 575 4.00 12.60 30.24
CA ILE A 575 5.15 12.09 31.01
C ILE A 575 5.64 10.79 30.36
N THR A 576 6.96 10.62 30.37
CA THR A 576 7.63 9.40 29.96
C THR A 576 8.56 8.91 31.04
N SER A 577 8.48 7.61 31.31
CA SER A 577 9.19 7.00 32.43
C SER A 577 9.77 5.67 31.96
N PRO A 578 11.12 5.50 31.97
CA PRO A 578 11.72 4.18 31.82
C PRO A 578 11.19 3.25 32.91
N ILE A 579 10.81 2.03 32.54
CA ILE A 579 10.29 1.07 33.51
C ILE A 579 11.48 0.46 34.26
N PRO A 580 11.57 0.65 35.60
CA PRO A 580 12.67 0.13 36.39
C PRO A 580 12.77 -1.40 36.32
N ASP A 581 13.97 -1.92 36.53
CA ASP A 581 14.17 -3.35 36.71
C ASP A 581 13.27 -3.89 37.84
N ARG A 582 12.68 -5.07 37.62
CA ARG A 582 11.78 -5.78 38.56
C ARG A 582 10.42 -5.13 38.79
N ALA A 583 10.08 -4.05 38.07
CA ALA A 583 8.70 -3.57 38.03
C ALA A 583 7.82 -4.58 37.28
N TYR A 584 6.68 -4.93 37.89
CA TYR A 584 5.65 -5.81 37.28
C TYR A 584 4.36 -5.04 36.97
N GLN A 585 4.14 -3.90 37.64
CA GLN A 585 2.94 -3.10 37.51
C GLN A 585 3.28 -1.62 37.59
N VAL A 586 2.58 -0.81 36.80
CA VAL A 586 2.58 0.65 36.90
C VAL A 586 1.18 1.15 37.24
N GLU A 587 1.09 2.05 38.21
CA GLU A 587 -0.11 2.81 38.50
C GLU A 587 -0.01 4.20 37.89
N ILE A 588 -0.97 4.50 37.02
CA ILE A 588 -1.16 5.82 36.44
C ILE A 588 -2.08 6.60 37.36
N LYS A 589 -1.66 7.80 37.80
CA LYS A 589 -2.48 8.71 38.59
C LYS A 589 -2.68 10.02 37.83
N VAL A 590 -3.90 10.52 37.84
CA VAL A 590 -4.25 11.86 37.37
C VAL A 590 -4.91 12.59 38.52
N LEU A 591 -4.25 13.63 39.02
CA LEU A 591 -4.64 14.35 40.22
C LEU A 591 -4.91 15.82 39.87
N PHE A 592 -5.98 16.36 40.46
CA PHE A 592 -6.26 17.78 40.49
C PHE A 592 -5.91 18.31 41.87
N TYR A 593 -5.02 19.30 41.92
CA TYR A 593 -4.66 20.03 43.12
C TYR A 593 -5.33 21.40 43.07
N SER A 594 -6.11 21.70 44.10
CA SER A 594 -6.84 22.96 44.23
C SER A 594 -6.43 23.66 45.51
N ASP A 595 -6.12 24.95 45.41
CA ASP A 595 -5.76 25.84 46.53
C ASP A 595 -6.80 26.96 46.67
N ILE A 596 -8.07 26.58 46.86
CA ILE A 596 -9.19 27.53 46.91
C ILE A 596 -9.50 27.88 48.37
N GLY A 597 -9.40 29.17 48.70
CA GLY A 597 -9.78 29.72 50.00
C GLY A 597 -11.27 29.54 50.32
N SER A 598 -11.60 29.56 51.61
CA SER A 598 -12.97 29.39 52.12
C SER A 598 -13.94 30.40 51.49
N ASN A 599 -14.98 29.90 50.81
CA ASN A 599 -16.24 30.54 50.39
C ASN A 599 -16.54 30.62 48.88
N GLU A 600 -15.70 30.08 47.98
CA GLU A 600 -16.01 30.05 46.54
C GLU A 600 -16.33 28.63 46.05
N LYS A 601 -17.25 28.50 45.07
CA LYS A 601 -17.51 27.21 44.40
C LYS A 601 -16.19 26.74 43.80
N GLY A 602 -15.65 25.63 44.30
CA GLY A 602 -14.37 25.09 43.86
C GLY A 602 -14.38 24.89 42.34
N GLY A 603 -13.41 25.47 41.62
CA GLY A 603 -13.27 25.17 40.19
C GLY A 603 -12.83 23.73 39.98
N GLY A 604 -13.12 23.18 38.80
CA GLY A 604 -12.82 21.81 38.44
C GLY A 604 -12.09 21.70 37.11
N ILE A 605 -11.64 20.48 36.82
CA ILE A 605 -11.11 20.10 35.51
C ILE A 605 -12.03 19.07 34.86
N LEU A 606 -12.05 19.08 33.54
CA LEU A 606 -12.70 18.05 32.72
C LEU A 606 -11.59 17.28 32.01
N ILE A 607 -11.46 15.98 32.29
CA ILE A 607 -10.56 15.09 31.55
C ILE A 607 -11.30 14.57 30.33
N ASP A 608 -10.78 14.88 29.13
CA ASP A 608 -11.33 14.42 27.86
C ASP A 608 -10.81 13.00 27.55
N SER A 609 -9.52 12.76 27.74
CA SER A 609 -8.94 11.43 27.51
C SER A 609 -7.62 11.20 28.23
N ILE A 610 -7.36 9.93 28.51
CA ILE A 610 -6.10 9.42 29.05
C ILE A 610 -5.62 8.28 28.15
N ILE A 611 -4.40 8.41 27.63
CA ILE A 611 -3.73 7.38 26.84
C ILE A 611 -2.44 6.99 27.57
N ALA A 612 -2.29 5.72 27.89
CA ALA A 612 -1.02 5.16 28.36
C ALA A 612 -0.61 3.94 27.54
N ASN A 613 0.67 3.88 27.18
CA ASN A 613 1.26 2.74 26.49
C ASN A 613 2.53 2.28 27.21
N VAL A 614 2.68 0.96 27.34
CA VAL A 614 3.93 0.30 27.74
C VAL A 614 4.59 -0.25 26.47
N ILE A 615 5.80 0.21 26.15
CA ILE A 615 6.47 -0.07 24.87
C ILE A 615 7.70 -0.92 25.11
#